data_AF-M7Y5J9-F1
#
_entry.id   AF-M7Y5J9-F1
#
_cell.length_a   1.000
_cell.length_b   1.000
_cell.length_c   1.000
_cell.angle_alpha   90.00
_cell.angle_beta   90.00
_cell.angle_gamma   90.00
#
_symmetry.space_group_name_H-M   'P 1'
#
loop_
_entity.id
_entity.type
_entity.pdbx_description
1 polymer ?
#
loop_
_entity_poly.entity_id
_entity_poly.type
_entity_poly.pdbx_seq_one_letter_code
_entity_poly.pdbx_strand_id
1 'polypeptide(L)'
;MEPKEKPETTSAASPPPPRLDCIKCFDALWFCYTPLHQLQTYYRHGDFDTCFGKWGDLVDCLSLKTKRRAEVEEILIAREKAKPHIWTFRTAEEAQANWWQMYKHKVVMSSPPKTAGSAVPPPGSSGVLS
;
A
#
# COMPACT_ATOMS: atom_id res chain seq x y z
N MET A 1 47.22 21.00 -2.40
CA MET A 1 45.97 20.55 -1.77
C MET A 1 45.07 20.07 -2.89
N GLU A 2 45.00 18.76 -3.08
CA GLU A 2 44.10 18.15 -4.05
C GLU A 2 42.77 17.84 -3.36
N PRO A 3 41.62 18.26 -3.92
CA PRO A 3 40.33 17.90 -3.37
C PRO A 3 40.03 16.43 -3.69
N LYS A 4 39.97 15.62 -2.63
CA LYS A 4 39.60 14.21 -2.65
C LYS A 4 38.10 14.08 -2.91
N GLU A 5 37.73 13.71 -4.13
CA GLU A 5 36.40 13.22 -4.49
C GLU A 5 35.99 12.08 -3.55
N LYS A 6 34.83 12.24 -2.91
CA LYS A 6 34.17 11.19 -2.13
C LYS A 6 33.01 10.67 -2.99
N PRO A 7 33.03 9.42 -3.46
CA PRO A 7 31.90 8.89 -4.21
C PRO A 7 30.72 8.71 -3.25
N GLU A 8 29.66 9.46 -3.50
CA GLU A 8 28.35 9.26 -2.91
C GLU A 8 27.81 7.91 -3.40
N THR A 9 27.92 6.91 -2.53
CA THR A 9 27.25 5.63 -2.75
C THR A 9 25.79 5.82 -2.34
N THR A 10 24.96 6.20 -3.32
CA THR A 10 23.50 6.06 -3.27
C THR A 10 23.19 4.56 -3.15
N SER A 11 23.21 4.06 -1.92
CA SER A 11 22.69 2.75 -1.57
C SER A 11 21.18 2.89 -1.38
N ALA A 12 20.45 2.76 -2.49
CA ALA A 12 19.05 2.36 -2.44
C ALA A 12 19.03 0.92 -1.92
N ALA A 13 19.13 0.77 -0.60
CA ALA A 13 19.09 -0.52 0.07
C ALA A 13 17.69 -1.10 -0.11
N SER A 14 17.60 -2.16 -0.93
CA SER A 14 16.43 -3.04 -0.95
C SER A 14 16.07 -3.41 0.49
N PRO A 15 14.78 -3.38 0.88
CA PRO A 15 14.39 -3.83 2.20
C PRO A 15 14.91 -5.27 2.42
N PRO A 16 15.36 -5.59 3.64
CA PRO A 16 15.84 -6.93 3.95
C PRO A 16 14.73 -7.95 3.67
N PRO A 17 15.08 -9.17 3.22
CA PRO A 17 14.10 -10.17 2.86
C PRO A 17 13.16 -10.44 4.05
N PRO A 18 11.84 -10.49 3.80
CA PRO A 18 10.86 -10.65 4.87
C PRO A 18 11.14 -11.94 5.65
N ARG A 19 11.25 -11.82 6.98
CA ARG A 19 11.47 -12.95 7.88
C ARG A 19 10.13 -13.45 8.42
N LEU A 20 9.99 -14.77 8.55
CA LEU A 20 8.81 -15.37 9.17
C LEU A 20 8.92 -15.38 10.70
N ASP A 21 8.04 -14.63 11.35
CA ASP A 21 7.93 -14.55 12.82
C ASP A 21 6.56 -15.06 13.30
N CYS A 22 6.44 -16.36 13.55
CA CYS A 22 5.18 -16.96 14.01
C CYS A 22 4.74 -16.53 15.42
N ILE A 23 5.64 -15.92 16.20
CA ILE A 23 5.31 -15.34 17.50
C ILE A 23 4.26 -14.24 17.34
N LYS A 24 4.29 -13.47 16.24
CA LYS A 24 3.29 -12.43 15.98
C LYS A 24 1.90 -13.00 15.72
N CYS A 25 1.81 -14.13 15.01
CA CYS A 25 0.56 -14.85 14.78
C CYS A 25 0.02 -15.44 16.10
N PHE A 26 0.91 -15.98 16.94
CA PHE A 26 0.54 -16.51 18.26
C PHE A 26 0.03 -15.42 19.20
N ASP A 27 0.76 -14.30 19.28
CA ASP A 27 0.39 -13.15 20.10
C ASP A 27 -0.98 -12.59 19.68
N ALA A 28 -1.22 -12.43 18.38
CA ALA A 28 -2.52 -12.02 17.84
C ALA A 28 -3.65 -13.00 18.18
N LEU A 29 -3.39 -14.32 18.15
CA LEU A 29 -4.36 -15.33 18.55
C LEU A 29 -4.66 -15.25 20.05
N TRP A 30 -3.64 -15.06 20.87
CA TRP A 30 -3.78 -14.94 22.33
C TRP A 30 -4.58 -13.68 22.72
N PHE A 31 -4.30 -12.56 22.06
CA PHE A 31 -5.09 -11.34 22.22
C PHE A 31 -6.55 -11.54 21.82
N CYS A 32 -6.84 -12.32 20.78
CA CYS A 32 -8.22 -12.63 20.38
C CYS A 32 -9.02 -13.31 21.50
N TYR A 33 -8.38 -14.21 22.26
CA TYR A 33 -9.01 -14.89 23.41
C TYR A 33 -9.08 -14.06 24.68
N THR A 34 -8.46 -12.87 24.70
CA THR A 34 -8.43 -12.05 25.92
C THR A 34 -9.84 -11.50 26.22
N PRO A 35 -10.29 -11.52 27.50
CA PRO A 35 -11.64 -11.08 27.86
C PRO A 35 -11.99 -9.66 27.40
N LEU A 36 -11.01 -8.75 27.43
CA LEU A 36 -11.19 -7.39 26.96
C LEU A 36 -11.54 -7.33 25.47
N HIS A 37 -10.85 -8.09 24.62
CA HIS A 37 -11.12 -8.14 23.18
C HIS A 37 -12.50 -8.74 22.90
N GLN A 38 -12.82 -9.86 23.55
CA GLN A 38 -14.10 -10.56 23.38
C GLN A 38 -15.29 -9.69 23.80
N LEU A 39 -15.17 -8.96 24.92
CA LEU A 39 -16.20 -8.02 25.37
C LEU A 39 -16.32 -6.79 24.45
N GLN A 40 -15.21 -6.27 23.91
CA GLN A 40 -15.24 -5.16 22.96
C GLN A 40 -15.94 -5.54 21.65
N THR A 41 -15.63 -6.73 21.12
CA THR A 41 -16.29 -7.26 19.92
C THR A 41 -17.77 -7.47 20.17
N TYR A 42 -18.13 -8.11 21.28
CA TYR A 42 -19.53 -8.32 21.65
C TYR A 42 -20.30 -7.01 21.81
N TYR A 43 -19.73 -6.00 22.47
CA TYR A 43 -20.40 -4.70 22.61
C TYR A 43 -20.63 -4.00 21.27
N ARG A 44 -19.69 -4.14 20.32
CA ARG A 44 -19.78 -3.45 19.02
C ARG A 44 -20.63 -4.19 17.99
N HIS A 45 -20.52 -5.52 17.94
CA HIS A 45 -21.06 -6.36 16.87
C HIS A 45 -22.12 -7.35 17.36
N GLY A 46 -22.23 -7.59 18.67
CA GLY A 46 -23.23 -8.48 19.28
C GLY A 46 -22.84 -9.96 19.31
N ASP A 47 -21.62 -10.31 18.91
CA ASP A 47 -21.11 -11.66 18.83
C ASP A 47 -19.72 -11.82 19.45
N PHE A 48 -19.36 -13.07 19.76
CA PHE A 48 -18.02 -13.41 20.21
C PHE A 48 -17.15 -13.79 19.01
N ASP A 49 -15.91 -13.32 19.00
CA ASP A 49 -14.98 -13.67 17.93
C ASP A 49 -14.55 -15.14 18.11
N THR A 50 -14.69 -15.93 17.04
CA THR A 50 -14.29 -17.35 17.02
C THR A 50 -12.79 -17.56 16.88
N CYS A 51 -12.02 -16.50 16.62
CA CYS A 51 -10.57 -16.52 16.47
C CYS A 51 -10.03 -17.46 15.37
N PHE A 52 -10.89 -18.07 14.55
CA PHE A 52 -10.48 -19.05 13.53
C PHE A 52 -9.54 -18.46 12.48
N GLY A 53 -9.72 -17.20 12.09
CA GLY A 53 -8.80 -16.52 11.19
C GLY A 53 -7.38 -16.44 11.75
N LYS A 54 -7.24 -16.04 13.02
CA LYS A 54 -5.94 -15.97 13.71
C LYS A 54 -5.31 -17.35 13.92
N TRP A 55 -6.15 -18.38 14.13
CA TRP A 55 -5.71 -19.76 14.19
C TRP A 55 -5.16 -20.24 12.85
N GLY A 56 -5.86 -19.91 11.76
CA GLY A 56 -5.39 -20.16 10.40
C GLY A 56 -4.06 -19.49 10.09
N ASP A 57 -3.89 -18.22 10.48
CA ASP A 57 -2.63 -17.47 10.33
C ASP A 57 -1.47 -18.15 11.07
N LEU A 58 -1.72 -18.66 12.28
CA LEU A 58 -0.70 -19.37 13.07
C LEU A 58 -0.32 -20.71 12.40
N VAL A 59 -1.29 -21.49 11.94
CA VAL A 59 -1.03 -22.76 11.24
C VAL A 59 -0.31 -22.54 9.92
N ASP A 60 -0.71 -21.53 9.15
CA ASP A 60 -0.03 -21.17 7.90
C ASP A 60 1.42 -20.78 8.17
N CYS A 61 1.68 -19.98 9.22
CA CYS A 61 3.04 -19.62 9.61
C CYS A 61 3.88 -20.84 10.00
N LEU A 62 3.33 -21.74 10.83
CA LEU A 62 4.02 -22.97 11.24
C LEU A 62 4.28 -23.88 10.05
N SER A 63 3.32 -23.98 9.11
CA SER A 63 3.47 -24.75 7.88
C SER A 63 4.58 -24.17 7.00
N LEU A 64 4.64 -22.86 6.83
CA LEU A 64 5.73 -22.20 6.08
C LEU A 64 7.09 -22.39 6.76
N LYS A 65 7.14 -22.39 8.09
CA LYS A 65 8.38 -22.62 8.84
C LYS A 65 8.99 -24.02 8.59
N THR A 66 8.18 -25.00 8.20
CA THR A 66 8.66 -26.36 7.84
C THR A 66 9.20 -26.48 6.42
N LYS A 67 9.01 -25.47 5.55
CA LYS A 67 9.48 -25.49 4.16
C LYS A 67 10.93 -24.99 4.03
N ARG A 68 11.52 -25.20 2.85
CA ARG A 68 12.88 -24.71 2.55
C ARG A 68 12.89 -23.18 2.50
N ARG A 69 13.94 -22.55 3.04
CA ARG A 69 14.06 -21.08 3.12
C ARG A 69 13.89 -20.37 1.77
N ALA A 70 14.42 -20.93 0.68
CA ALA A 70 14.29 -20.35 -0.66
C ALA A 70 12.83 -20.30 -1.14
N GLU A 71 12.08 -21.40 -0.98
CA GLU A 71 10.66 -21.45 -1.33
C GLU A 71 9.82 -20.50 -0.47
N VAL A 72 10.19 -20.41 0.80
CA VAL A 72 9.53 -19.53 1.76
C VAL A 72 9.71 -18.05 1.39
N GLU A 73 10.91 -17.65 1.01
CA GLU A 73 11.21 -16.27 0.60
C GLU A 73 10.40 -15.88 -0.65
N GLU A 74 10.33 -16.77 -1.64
CA GLU A 74 9.50 -16.57 -2.83
C GLU A 74 8.01 -16.41 -2.48
N ILE A 75 7.49 -17.25 -1.58
CA ILE A 75 6.10 -17.16 -1.11
C ILE A 75 5.85 -15.82 -0.41
N LEU A 76 6.76 -15.37 0.45
CA LEU A 76 6.60 -14.09 1.16
C LEU A 76 6.63 -12.90 0.21
N ILE A 77 7.55 -12.89 -0.75
CA ILE A 77 7.64 -11.83 -1.77
C ILE A 77 6.38 -11.81 -2.64
N ALA A 78 5.88 -12.98 -3.07
CA ALA A 78 4.65 -13.07 -3.85
C ALA A 78 3.44 -12.56 -3.06
N ARG A 79 3.34 -12.91 -1.77
CA ARG A 79 2.30 -12.39 -0.86
C ARG A 79 2.40 -10.89 -0.67
N GLU A 80 3.61 -10.34 -0.55
CA GLU A 80 3.81 -8.90 -0.40
C GLU A 80 3.42 -8.13 -1.66
N LYS A 81 3.78 -8.64 -2.85
CA LYS A 81 3.37 -8.08 -4.14
C LYS A 81 1.86 -8.14 -4.37
N ALA A 82 1.20 -9.18 -3.85
CA ALA A 82 -0.25 -9.34 -3.96
C ALA A 82 -1.04 -8.47 -2.98
N LYS A 83 -0.41 -7.92 -1.92
CA LYS A 83 -1.12 -7.03 -0.98
C LYS A 83 -1.52 -5.75 -1.72
N PRO A 84 -2.82 -5.40 -1.75
CA PRO A 84 -3.24 -4.11 -2.29
C PRO A 84 -2.62 -3.03 -1.42
N HIS A 85 -1.74 -2.24 -2.01
CA HIS A 85 -1.13 -1.10 -1.35
C HIS A 85 -2.17 0.02 -1.27
N ILE A 86 -2.23 0.72 -0.14
CA ILE A 86 -3.22 1.79 0.12
C ILE A 86 -3.15 2.89 -0.96
N TRP A 87 -1.95 3.12 -1.51
CA TRP A 87 -1.68 4.17 -2.49
C TRP A 87 -1.10 3.61 -3.78
N THR A 88 -1.94 3.32 -4.78
CA THR A 88 -1.44 3.08 -6.15
C THR A 88 -1.02 4.40 -6.77
N PHE A 89 0.27 4.59 -7.03
CA PHE A 89 0.73 5.74 -7.80
C PHE A 89 0.19 5.64 -9.23
N ARG A 90 -0.52 6.68 -9.65
CA ARG A 90 -0.91 6.87 -11.05
C ARG A 90 0.29 7.30 -11.87
N THR A 91 0.28 7.01 -13.17
CA THR A 91 1.28 7.61 -14.07
C THR A 91 1.07 9.14 -14.13
N ALA A 92 2.08 9.88 -14.61
CA ALA A 92 1.97 11.33 -14.72
C ALA A 92 0.77 11.75 -15.60
N GLU A 93 0.52 11.00 -16.67
CA GLU A 93 -0.57 11.22 -17.62
C GLU A 93 -1.94 10.92 -16.98
N GLU A 94 -2.05 9.81 -16.26
CA GLU A 94 -3.27 9.43 -15.52
C GLU A 94 -3.58 10.41 -14.38
N ALA A 95 -2.54 10.87 -13.67
CA ALA A 95 -2.66 11.88 -12.64
C ALA A 95 -3.14 13.21 -13.22
N GLN A 96 -2.56 13.66 -14.34
CA GLN A 96 -2.98 14.87 -15.04
C GLN A 96 -4.42 14.77 -15.54
N ALA A 97 -4.80 13.64 -16.16
CA ALA A 97 -6.15 13.42 -16.67
C ALA A 97 -7.19 13.41 -15.54
N ASN A 98 -6.91 12.70 -14.44
CA ASN A 98 -7.83 12.66 -13.30
C ASN A 98 -7.92 14.02 -12.58
N TRP A 99 -6.81 14.75 -12.45
CA TRP A 99 -6.82 16.11 -11.92
C TRP A 99 -7.68 17.03 -12.77
N TRP A 100 -7.56 16.93 -14.10
CA TRP A 100 -8.42 17.66 -15.04
C TRP A 100 -9.89 17.27 -14.88
N GLN A 101 -10.23 15.98 -14.77
CA GLN A 101 -11.61 15.55 -14.54
C GLN A 101 -12.20 16.16 -13.26
N MET A 102 -11.45 16.17 -12.16
CA MET A 102 -11.95 16.66 -10.87
C MET A 102 -12.00 18.19 -10.79
N TYR A 103 -11.00 18.88 -11.35
CA TYR A 103 -10.79 20.32 -11.11
C TYR A 103 -10.95 21.21 -12.34
N LYS A 104 -11.35 20.68 -13.51
CA LYS A 104 -11.62 21.47 -14.73
C LYS A 104 -12.51 22.69 -14.45
N HIS A 105 -13.57 22.52 -13.66
CA HIS A 105 -14.49 23.59 -13.33
C HIS A 105 -13.82 24.74 -12.55
N LYS A 106 -12.80 24.47 -11.73
CA LYS A 106 -12.07 25.50 -10.97
C LYS A 106 -11.10 26.28 -11.84
N VAL A 107 -10.45 25.62 -12.80
CA VAL A 107 -9.45 26.24 -13.69
C VAL A 107 -10.12 27.10 -14.76
N VAL A 108 -11.22 26.62 -15.34
CA VAL A 108 -11.97 27.35 -16.39
C VAL A 108 -12.62 28.62 -15.83
N MET A 109 -13.10 28.59 -14.59
CA MET A 109 -13.76 29.73 -13.94
C MET A 109 -12.78 30.77 -13.35
N SER A 110 -11.48 30.46 -13.26
CA SER A 110 -10.46 31.34 -12.66
C SER A 110 -9.47 31.93 -13.67
N SER A 111 -9.61 31.63 -14.97
CA SER A 111 -8.64 32.09 -15.98
C SER A 111 -9.03 33.43 -16.64
N PRO A 112 -8.24 34.52 -16.46
CA PRO A 112 -8.22 35.66 -17.39
C PRO A 112 -7.59 35.26 -18.75
N PRO A 113 -7.63 36.11 -19.80
CA PRO A 113 -7.29 35.71 -21.17
C PRO A 113 -5.87 35.16 -21.28
N LYS A 114 -5.74 34.05 -22.02
CA LYS A 114 -4.57 33.20 -22.22
C LYS A 114 -3.25 33.97 -22.32
N THR A 115 -2.36 33.78 -21.33
CA THR A 115 -0.91 33.98 -21.50
C THR A 115 -0.21 32.62 -21.57
N ALA A 116 0.79 32.54 -22.46
CA ALA A 116 1.54 31.35 -22.80
C ALA A 116 2.26 30.78 -21.57
N GLY A 117 1.80 29.64 -21.07
CA GLY A 117 2.36 28.97 -19.89
C GLY A 117 1.33 28.25 -19.00
N SER A 118 0.03 28.44 -19.24
CA SER A 118 -1.02 27.77 -18.46
C SER A 118 -1.20 26.29 -18.84
N ALA A 119 -1.52 25.47 -17.83
CA ALA A 119 -1.71 24.01 -17.91
C ALA A 119 -2.51 23.60 -19.16
N VAL A 120 -1.82 22.98 -20.10
CA VAL A 120 -2.41 22.56 -21.37
C VAL A 120 -3.43 21.44 -21.09
N PRO A 121 -4.69 21.56 -21.56
CA PRO A 121 -5.66 20.48 -21.46
C PRO A 121 -5.12 19.21 -22.14
N PRO A 122 -5.41 18.01 -21.59
CA PRO A 122 -5.03 16.78 -22.27
C PRO A 122 -5.64 16.73 -23.69
N PRO A 123 -4.90 16.22 -24.68
CA PRO A 123 -5.37 16.16 -26.07
C PRO A 123 -6.64 15.31 -26.14
N GLY A 124 -7.73 15.90 -26.64
CA GLY A 124 -9.04 15.25 -26.77
C GLY A 124 -10.17 15.81 -25.88
N SER A 125 -9.92 16.77 -25.00
CA SER A 125 -10.97 17.38 -24.15
C SER A 125 -11.72 18.56 -24.78
N SER A 126 -11.44 18.87 -26.05
CA SER A 126 -12.10 19.94 -26.82
C SER A 126 -13.17 19.36 -27.74
N GLY A 127 -14.42 19.38 -27.26
CA GLY A 127 -15.61 19.49 -28.10
C GLY A 127 -16.49 18.24 -28.20
N VAL A 128 -17.61 18.23 -27.47
CA VAL A 128 -18.98 18.25 -28.04
C VAL A 128 -19.87 18.94 -26.99
N LEU A 129 -20.31 20.17 -27.28
CA LEU A 129 -21.48 20.79 -26.65
C LEU A 129 -22.63 20.56 -27.64
N SER A 130 -23.63 19.78 -27.22
CA SER A 130 -24.98 19.74 -27.77
C SER A 130 -25.94 20.07 -26.64
#